data_AF-A0ABD7GI49-F1
#
_entry.id   AF-A0ABD7GI49-F1
#
_cell.length_a   1.000
_cell.length_b   1.000
_cell.length_c   1.000
_cell.angle_alpha   90.00
_cell.angle_beta   90.00
_cell.angle_gamma   90.00
#
_symmetry.space_group_name_H-M   'P 1'
#
loop_
_entity.id
_entity.type
_entity.pdbx_description
1 polymer ?
#
loop_
_entity_poly.entity_id
_entity_poly.type
_entity_poly.pdbx_seq_one_letter_code
_entity_poly.pdbx_strand_id
1 'polypeptide(L)' 'MTNAIASERKRKGLTQTSLGNMIGKDRSTIGRWESNPRVADCGDLEKLADIFDCSVDYLLGRTDERTPSMRKAG' A
#
# COMPACT_ATOMS: atom_id res chain seq x y z
N MET A 1 7.61 2.56 -14.43
CA MET A 1 6.28 3.03 -13.98
C MET A 1 6.12 2.60 -12.54
N THR A 2 5.99 3.54 -11.62
CA THR A 2 5.98 3.27 -10.16
C THR A 2 4.56 2.94 -9.74
N ASN A 3 4.33 1.79 -9.11
CA ASN A 3 3.00 1.43 -8.65
C ASN A 3 2.58 2.22 -7.39
N ALA A 4 1.28 2.18 -7.04
CA ALA A 4 0.70 2.97 -5.95
C ALA A 4 1.40 2.72 -4.60
N ILE A 5 1.75 1.48 -4.28
CA ILE A 5 2.45 1.12 -3.03
C ILE A 5 3.79 1.84 -2.92
N ALA A 6 4.61 1.81 -3.99
CA ALA A 6 5.91 2.47 -3.99
C ALA A 6 5.78 4.00 -3.88
N SER A 7 4.77 4.58 -4.52
CA SER A 7 4.49 6.02 -4.46
C SER A 7 4.07 6.44 -3.04
N GLU A 8 3.16 5.71 -2.41
CA GLU A 8 2.69 6.02 -1.06
C GLU A 8 3.74 5.79 0.02
N ARG A 9 4.53 4.72 -0.10
CA ARG A 9 5.66 4.49 0.79
C ARG A 9 6.63 5.66 0.76
N LYS A 10 6.99 6.14 -0.45
CA LYS A 10 7.87 7.31 -0.61
C LYS A 10 7.23 8.59 -0.08
N ARG A 11 5.93 8.79 -0.29
CA ARG A 11 5.17 9.94 0.25
C ARG A 11 5.19 9.99 1.78
N LYS A 12 5.18 8.83 2.44
CA LYS A 12 5.35 8.70 3.91
C LYS A 12 6.81 8.75 4.38
N GLY A 13 7.79 8.90 3.47
CA GLY A 13 9.22 8.93 3.81
C GLY A 13 9.79 7.57 4.24
N LEU A 14 9.13 6.47 3.93
CA LEU A 14 9.50 5.13 4.40
C LEU A 14 10.45 4.43 3.42
N THR A 15 11.43 3.70 3.95
CA THR A 15 12.19 2.70 3.18
C THR A 15 11.39 1.40 3.05
N GLN A 16 11.73 0.55 2.08
CA GLN A 16 11.08 -0.78 1.96
C GLN A 16 11.24 -1.59 3.26
N THR A 17 12.42 -1.53 3.90
CA THR A 17 12.68 -2.20 5.18
C THR A 17 11.81 -1.63 6.30
N SER A 18 11.68 -0.30 6.37
CA SER A 18 10.86 0.36 7.40
C SER A 18 9.39 -0.02 7.25
N LEU A 19 8.83 0.00 6.04
CA LEU A 19 7.46 -0.45 5.79
C LEU A 19 7.28 -1.92 6.15
N GLY A 20 8.22 -2.78 5.73
CA GLY A 20 8.20 -4.20 6.06
C GLY A 20 8.14 -4.45 7.58
N ASN A 21 9.01 -3.78 8.34
CA ASN A 21 9.04 -3.88 9.79
C ASN A 21 7.70 -3.46 10.44
N MET A 22 7.01 -2.45 9.89
CA MET A 22 5.72 -1.98 10.41
C MET A 22 4.59 -3.02 10.25
N ILE A 23 4.63 -3.85 9.22
CA ILE A 23 3.58 -4.84 8.91
C ILE A 23 4.02 -6.30 9.12
N GLY A 24 5.23 -6.51 9.67
CA GLY A 24 5.79 -7.84 9.91
C GLY A 24 6.17 -8.60 8.64
N LYS A 25 6.75 -7.91 7.65
CA LYS A 25 7.18 -8.48 6.37
C LYS A 25 8.62 -8.09 6.04
N ASP A 26 9.29 -8.91 5.25
CA ASP A 26 10.63 -8.62 4.77
C ASP A 26 10.66 -7.50 3.72
N ARG A 27 11.81 -6.82 3.62
CA ARG A 27 12.07 -5.82 2.58
C ARG A 27 11.79 -6.35 1.16
N SER A 28 12.18 -7.60 0.88
CA SER A 28 11.99 -8.26 -0.41
C SER A 28 10.51 -8.44 -0.75
N THR A 29 9.68 -8.75 0.24
CA THR A 29 8.22 -8.83 0.10
C THR A 29 7.63 -7.49 -0.32
N ILE A 30 8.06 -6.39 0.31
CA ILE A 30 7.66 -5.04 -0.12
C ILE A 30 8.09 -4.77 -1.57
N GLY A 31 9.35 -5.07 -1.93
CA GLY A 31 9.83 -4.90 -3.30
C GLY A 31 9.03 -5.71 -4.33
N ARG A 32 8.59 -6.91 -3.97
CA ARG A 32 7.71 -7.74 -4.80
C ARG A 32 6.36 -7.09 -5.00
N TRP A 33 5.74 -6.56 -3.95
CA TRP A 33 4.47 -5.84 -4.06
C TRP A 33 4.58 -4.54 -4.85
N GLU A 34 5.72 -3.85 -4.75
CA GLU A 34 6.02 -2.66 -5.56
C GLU A 34 6.21 -2.95 -7.05
N SER A 35 6.45 -4.21 -7.40
CA SER A 35 6.53 -4.68 -8.78
C SER A 35 5.21 -5.27 -9.26
N ASN A 36 4.48 -5.98 -8.39
CA ASN A 36 3.18 -6.55 -8.66
C ASN A 36 2.32 -6.54 -7.39
N PRO A 37 1.41 -5.57 -7.19
CA PRO A 37 0.63 -5.45 -5.96
C PRO A 37 -0.42 -6.55 -5.82
N ARG A 38 -0.76 -7.27 -6.91
CA ARG A 38 -1.78 -8.35 -6.91
C ARG A 38 -1.34 -9.63 -6.20
N VAL A 39 -0.09 -9.70 -5.74
CA VAL A 39 0.45 -10.84 -4.99
C VAL A 39 0.47 -10.60 -3.48
N ALA A 40 0.09 -9.41 -3.02
CA ALA A 40 -0.21 -9.16 -1.62
C ALA A 40 -1.56 -9.80 -1.28
N ASP A 41 -1.67 -10.41 -0.11
CA ASP A 41 -2.94 -10.94 0.36
C ASP A 41 -3.87 -9.81 0.84
N CYS A 42 -5.15 -10.13 1.06
CA CYS A 42 -6.15 -9.14 1.48
C CYS A 42 -5.77 -8.45 2.80
N GLY A 43 -5.25 -9.19 3.78
CA GLY A 43 -4.91 -8.62 5.08
C GLY A 43 -3.72 -7.67 5.01
N ASP A 44 -2.74 -7.97 4.15
CA ASP A 44 -1.61 -7.08 3.87
C ASP A 44 -2.07 -5.82 3.13
N LEU A 45 -2.98 -5.95 2.16
CA LEU A 45 -3.56 -4.81 1.45
C LEU A 45 -4.34 -3.88 2.38
N GLU A 46 -5.10 -4.42 3.33
CA GLU A 46 -5.81 -3.65 4.35
C GLU A 46 -4.84 -2.87 5.24
N LYS A 47 -3.79 -3.53 5.76
CA LYS A 47 -2.75 -2.85 6.56
C LYS A 47 -2.05 -1.73 5.78
N LEU A 48 -1.74 -1.96 4.52
CA LEU A 48 -1.13 -0.94 3.66
C LEU A 48 -2.10 0.23 3.44
N ALA A 49 -3.38 -0.05 3.19
CA ALA A 49 -4.41 0.96 3.02
C ALA A 49 -4.55 1.83 4.28
N ASP A 50 -4.49 1.24 5.47
CA ASP A 50 -4.54 1.96 6.74
C ASP A 50 -3.28 2.79 7.00
N ILE A 51 -2.08 2.23 6.76
CA ILE A 51 -0.80 2.97 6.93
C ILE A 51 -0.75 4.18 5.99
N PHE A 52 -1.18 3.98 4.75
CA PHE A 52 -1.16 5.01 3.75
C PHE A 52 -2.34 5.97 3.87
N ASP A 53 -3.43 5.59 4.54
CA ASP A 53 -4.69 6.33 4.54
C ASP A 53 -5.25 6.47 3.12
N CYS A 54 -5.45 5.33 2.44
CA CYS A 54 -5.96 5.24 1.07
C CYS A 54 -6.88 4.01 0.91
N SER A 55 -7.42 3.78 -0.29
CA SER A 55 -8.21 2.58 -0.59
C SER A 55 -7.34 1.41 -1.10
N VAL A 56 -7.80 0.19 -0.86
CA VAL A 56 -7.19 -1.01 -1.47
C VAL A 56 -7.31 -0.96 -2.99
N ASP A 57 -8.43 -0.44 -3.52
CA ASP A 57 -8.63 -0.31 -4.97
C ASP A 57 -7.60 0.62 -5.61
N TYR A 58 -7.21 1.69 -4.93
CA TYR A 58 -6.11 2.56 -5.34
C TYR A 58 -4.77 1.80 -5.34
N LEU A 59 -4.48 1.05 -4.27
CA LEU A 59 -3.24 0.26 -4.17
C LEU A 59 -3.11 -0.80 -5.27
N LEU A 60 -4.24 -1.37 -5.69
CA LEU A 60 -4.33 -2.35 -6.78
C LEU A 60 -4.37 -1.70 -8.18
N GLY A 61 -4.43 -0.37 -8.27
CA GLY A 61 -4.55 0.37 -9.52
C GLY A 61 -5.88 0.15 -10.25
N ARG A 62 -6.95 -0.11 -9.52
CA ARG A 62 -8.32 -0.22 -10.06
C ARG A 62 -8.99 1.16 -10.23
N THR A 63 -8.47 2.15 -9.51
CA THR A 63 -8.90 3.55 -9.56
C THR A 63 -7.70 4.46 -9.33
N ASP A 64 -7.75 5.67 -9.89
CA ASP A 64 -6.81 6.75 -9.58
C ASP A 64 -7.24 7.54 -8.34
N GLU A 65 -8.47 7.32 -7.85
CA GLU A 65 -8.97 7.93 -6.62
C GLU A 65 -8.32 7.30 -5.39
N ARG A 66 -7.45 8.09 -4.74
CA ARG A 66 -6.67 7.66 -3.58
C ARG A 66 -7.54 7.20 -2.40
N THR A 67 -8.66 7.86 -2.18
CA THR A 67 -9.63 7.53 -1.13
C THR A 67 -11.01 7.47 -1.76
N PRO A 68 -11.87 6.51 -1.39
CA PRO A 68 -13.25 6.54 -1.86
C PRO A 68 -13.89 7.79 -1.27
N SER A 69 -14.70 8.50 -2.04
CA SER A 69 -15.42 9.72 -1.63
C SER A 69 -16.41 9.51 -0.46
N MET A 70 -16.47 8.30 0.11
CA MET A 70 -17.31 7.93 1.25
C MET A 70 -16.55 7.04 2.24
N ARG A 71 -15.78 7.64 3.15
CA ARG A 71 -15.58 7.05 4.48
C ARG A 71 -16.26 7.98 5.48
N LYS A 72 -17.52 7.70 5.81
CA LYS A 72 -18.08 8.23 7.06
C LYS A 72 -17.27 7.57 8.18
N ALA A 73 -16.36 8.33 8.77
CA ALA A 73 -15.80 7.96 10.06
C ALA A 73 -16.98 7.81 11.02
N GLY A 74 -17.15 6.59 11.56
CA GLY A 74 -18.05 6.32 12.67
C GLY A 74 -17.45 6.80 13.98
#